data_AF-A0A2M7BUD8-F1
#
_entry.id   AF-A0A2M7BUD8-F1
#
_cell.length_a   1.000
_cell.length_b   1.000
_cell.length_c   1.000
_cell.angle_alpha   90.00
_cell.angle_beta   90.00
_cell.angle_gamma   90.00
#
_symmetry.space_group_name_H-M   'P 1'
#
loop_
_entity.id
_entity.type
_entity.pdbx_description
1 polymer ?
#
loop_
_entity_poly.entity_id
_entity_poly.type
_entity_poly.pdbx_seq_one_letter_code
_entity_poly.pdbx_strand_id
1 'polypeptide(L)'
;MDKKEFYLKKIGQRGKIAIWLVDGSKIRCDLDKEFTNFGQHFRFPFIPKYEFWLDKEAMPNERRFFIDHLLVEWQSMREGSSYIEAFDAAGEKERSERFKAGDLKKVCGKDNRPDIKKMRYRLLYKTDGGILIWLVYGRLVRSAFNIDFTQGGHDLVYDFVPRNNVWLDNDVLIKERPYIMLHELYERSLMKRGFDYPKAHRRASKIEWQARHDKRKLKESLALLGIYD
;
A
#
# COMPACT_ATOMS: atom_id res chain seq x y z
N MET A 1 2.58 23.90 -10.64
CA MET A 1 2.65 22.55 -11.23
C MET A 1 1.30 22.21 -11.81
N ASP A 2 1.24 21.78 -13.07
CA ASP A 2 -0.02 21.45 -13.73
C ASP A 2 -0.46 20.04 -13.32
N LYS A 3 -1.58 19.92 -12.59
CA LYS A 3 -2.08 18.62 -12.12
C LYS A 3 -2.41 17.65 -13.25
N LYS A 4 -2.54 18.14 -14.50
CA LYS A 4 -2.80 17.32 -15.69
C LYS A 4 -1.77 16.21 -15.90
N GLU A 5 -0.54 16.40 -15.45
CA GLU A 5 0.52 15.40 -15.63
C GLU A 5 0.35 14.13 -14.78
N PHE A 6 -0.48 14.16 -13.73
CA PHE A 6 -0.73 12.99 -12.88
C PHE A 6 -1.97 12.20 -13.32
N TYR A 7 -2.92 12.82 -14.04
CA TYR A 7 -4.13 12.13 -14.45
C TYR A 7 -3.87 11.16 -15.59
N LEU A 8 -4.36 9.93 -15.42
CA LEU A 8 -4.37 8.94 -16.50
C LEU A 8 -5.75 8.82 -17.13
N LYS A 9 -6.80 8.72 -16.31
CA LYS A 9 -8.17 8.49 -16.80
C LYS A 9 -9.21 8.86 -15.75
N LYS A 10 -10.27 9.57 -16.15
CA LYS A 10 -11.49 9.68 -15.33
C LYS A 10 -12.23 8.36 -15.40
N ILE A 11 -12.43 7.71 -14.25
CA ILE A 11 -13.09 6.39 -14.17
C ILE A 11 -14.49 6.45 -13.57
N GLY A 12 -14.88 7.60 -13.01
CA GLY A 12 -16.22 7.74 -12.48
C GLY A 12 -16.51 9.11 -11.91
N GLN A 13 -17.71 9.23 -11.37
CA GLN A 13 -18.20 10.41 -10.67
C GLN A 13 -19.23 9.98 -9.63
N ARG A 14 -19.25 10.67 -8.49
CA ARG A 14 -20.23 10.51 -7.40
C ARG A 14 -20.66 11.90 -6.95
N GLY A 15 -21.86 12.32 -7.35
CA GLY A 15 -22.30 13.70 -7.19
C GLY A 15 -21.30 14.68 -7.83
N LYS A 16 -20.70 15.56 -7.03
CA LYS A 16 -19.68 16.52 -7.48
C LYS A 16 -18.26 15.95 -7.52
N ILE A 17 -18.02 14.78 -6.93
CA ILE A 17 -16.68 14.19 -6.79
C ILE A 17 -16.32 13.43 -8.05
N ALA A 18 -15.26 13.84 -8.75
CA ALA A 18 -14.68 13.11 -9.87
C ALA A 18 -13.69 12.05 -9.36
N ILE A 19 -13.71 10.87 -9.97
CA ILE A 19 -12.84 9.76 -9.60
C ILE A 19 -11.84 9.53 -10.73
N TRP A 20 -10.56 9.65 -10.42
CA TRP A 20 -9.46 9.58 -11.36
C TRP A 20 -8.54 8.42 -11.05
N LEU A 21 -8.13 7.70 -12.10
CA LEU A 21 -6.88 6.96 -12.07
C LEU A 21 -5.73 7.93 -12.31
N VAL A 22 -4.69 7.81 -11.50
CA VAL A 22 -3.50 8.66 -11.55
C VAL A 22 -2.21 7.83 -11.63
N ASP A 23 -1.13 8.47 -12.07
CA ASP A 23 0.21 7.87 -12.01
C ASP A 23 0.80 8.03 -10.61
N GLY A 24 0.52 7.10 -9.70
CA GLY A 24 1.05 7.14 -8.35
C GLY A 24 2.56 7.01 -8.28
N SER A 25 3.20 6.40 -9.29
CA SER A 25 4.67 6.37 -9.41
C SER A 25 5.21 7.79 -9.50
N LYS A 26 4.60 8.62 -10.37
CA LYS A 26 4.96 10.02 -10.55
C LYS A 26 4.60 10.87 -9.32
N ILE A 27 3.45 10.63 -8.69
CA ILE A 27 3.07 11.31 -7.44
C ILE A 27 4.11 11.03 -6.34
N ARG A 28 4.53 9.77 -6.18
CA ARG A 28 5.58 9.38 -5.22
C ARG A 28 6.98 9.85 -5.56
N CYS A 29 7.21 10.36 -6.77
CA CYS A 29 8.46 11.02 -7.15
C CYS A 29 8.39 12.53 -6.93
N ASP A 30 7.26 13.16 -7.26
CA ASP A 30 7.21 14.60 -7.46
C ASP A 30 6.46 15.34 -6.35
N LEU A 31 5.54 14.66 -5.67
CA LEU A 31 4.61 15.27 -4.71
C LEU A 31 4.77 14.72 -3.30
N ASP A 32 4.52 13.43 -3.13
CA ASP A 32 4.47 12.81 -1.81
C ASP A 32 4.73 11.31 -1.89
N LYS A 33 5.84 10.88 -1.27
CA LYS A 33 6.24 9.47 -1.15
C LYS A 33 5.23 8.60 -0.41
N GLU A 34 4.37 9.19 0.43
CA GLU A 34 3.41 8.46 1.25
C GLU A 34 2.08 8.19 0.50
N PHE A 35 1.97 8.57 -0.78
CA PHE A 35 0.80 8.25 -1.60
C PHE A 35 0.79 6.75 -1.99
N THR A 36 -0.20 5.99 -1.51
CA THR A 36 -0.30 4.53 -1.73
C THR A 36 -1.36 4.16 -2.77
N ASN A 37 -2.42 3.43 -2.43
CA ASN A 37 -3.44 2.94 -3.38
C ASN A 37 -4.42 4.04 -3.81
N PHE A 38 -4.76 4.96 -2.90
CA PHE A 38 -5.75 5.99 -3.15
C PHE A 38 -5.65 7.16 -2.17
N GLY A 39 -6.32 8.28 -2.47
CA GLY A 39 -6.37 9.44 -1.59
C GLY A 39 -7.40 10.50 -1.98
N GLN A 40 -7.63 11.42 -1.05
CA GLN A 40 -8.52 12.58 -1.20
C GLN A 40 -7.94 13.84 -0.56
N HIS A 41 -8.57 14.99 -0.83
CA HIS A 41 -8.10 16.33 -0.50
C HIS A 41 -7.71 16.58 0.96
N PHE A 42 -8.48 16.10 1.93
CA PHE A 42 -8.21 16.33 3.34
C PHE A 42 -6.95 15.60 3.82
N ARG A 43 -6.65 14.43 3.24
CA ARG A 43 -5.41 13.68 3.52
C ARG A 43 -4.24 14.20 2.70
N PHE A 44 -4.48 14.53 1.44
CA PHE A 44 -3.47 15.01 0.49
C PHE A 44 -3.91 16.36 -0.09
N PRO A 45 -3.47 17.50 0.48
CA PRO A 45 -3.93 18.83 0.08
C PRO A 45 -3.65 19.19 -1.39
N PHE A 46 -2.70 18.49 -2.04
CA PHE A 46 -2.45 18.64 -3.48
C PHE A 46 -3.57 18.06 -4.36
N ILE A 47 -4.39 17.13 -3.84
CA ILE A 47 -5.57 16.61 -4.53
C ILE A 47 -6.68 17.66 -4.49
N PRO A 48 -7.34 18.02 -5.61
CA PRO A 48 -8.47 18.95 -5.60
C PRO A 48 -9.62 18.50 -4.69
N LYS A 49 -10.31 19.46 -4.06
CA LYS A 49 -11.37 19.24 -3.06
C LYS A 49 -12.47 18.23 -3.47
N TYR A 50 -12.81 18.21 -4.76
CA TYR A 50 -13.87 17.34 -5.31
C TYR A 50 -13.29 16.26 -6.22
N GLU A 51 -12.12 15.72 -5.85
CA GLU A 51 -11.50 14.62 -6.57
C GLU A 51 -11.03 13.52 -5.63
N PHE A 52 -11.22 12.29 -6.10
CA PHE A 52 -10.60 11.09 -5.55
C PHE A 52 -9.59 10.57 -6.54
N TRP A 53 -8.40 10.28 -6.06
CA TRP A 53 -7.30 9.75 -6.87
C TRP A 53 -7.04 8.32 -6.45
N LEU A 54 -7.10 7.39 -7.39
CA LEU A 54 -6.72 5.99 -7.23
C LEU A 54 -5.44 5.77 -8.05
N ASP A 55 -4.42 5.16 -7.44
CA ASP A 55 -3.20 4.76 -8.15
C ASP A 55 -3.54 3.75 -9.25
N LYS A 56 -2.69 3.68 -10.28
CA LYS A 56 -2.77 2.69 -11.33
C LYS A 56 -2.35 1.31 -10.81
N GLU A 57 -3.38 0.54 -10.47
CA GLU A 57 -3.31 -0.86 -10.04
C GLU A 57 -2.88 -1.83 -11.18
N ALA A 58 -2.26 -2.96 -10.82
CA ALA A 58 -2.02 -4.08 -11.72
C ALA A 58 -3.29 -4.95 -11.89
N MET A 59 -4.16 -4.96 -10.88
CA MET A 59 -5.39 -5.73 -10.76
C MET A 59 -6.52 -4.83 -10.25
N PRO A 60 -7.35 -4.25 -11.13
CA PRO A 60 -8.33 -3.23 -10.77
C PRO A 60 -9.62 -3.76 -10.10
N ASN A 61 -9.51 -4.83 -9.30
CA ASN A 61 -10.64 -5.58 -8.74
C ASN A 61 -11.05 -5.11 -7.33
N GLU A 62 -10.38 -4.10 -6.77
CA GLU A 62 -10.66 -3.53 -5.44
C GLU A 62 -11.16 -2.09 -5.45
N ARG A 63 -11.12 -1.40 -6.60
CA ARG A 63 -11.54 0.00 -6.77
C ARG A 63 -12.83 0.39 -6.06
N ARG A 64 -13.82 -0.51 -6.04
CA ARG A 64 -15.09 -0.25 -5.36
C ARG A 64 -14.88 -0.03 -3.86
N PHE A 65 -14.11 -0.89 -3.19
CA PHE A 65 -13.80 -0.75 -1.77
C PHE A 65 -13.11 0.59 -1.50
N PHE A 66 -12.14 0.96 -2.34
CA PHE A 66 -11.41 2.22 -2.22
C PHE A 66 -12.30 3.45 -2.42
N ILE A 67 -13.19 3.41 -3.40
CA ILE A 67 -14.14 4.50 -3.66
C ILE A 67 -15.14 4.63 -2.51
N ASP A 68 -15.70 3.52 -2.05
CA ASP A 68 -16.69 3.51 -0.98
C ASP A 68 -16.06 3.94 0.37
N HIS A 69 -14.79 3.55 0.62
CA HIS A 69 -13.96 4.06 1.73
C HIS A 69 -13.79 5.58 1.65
N LEU A 70 -13.31 6.10 0.51
CA LEU A 70 -13.07 7.53 0.34
C LEU A 70 -14.34 8.37 0.44
N LEU A 71 -15.49 7.84 0.01
CA LEU A 71 -16.78 8.51 0.18
C LEU A 71 -17.12 8.72 1.66
N VAL A 72 -16.96 7.69 2.49
CA VAL A 72 -17.21 7.77 3.93
C VAL A 72 -16.22 8.71 4.61
N GLU A 73 -14.92 8.54 4.34
CA GLU A 73 -13.86 9.37 4.92
C GLU A 73 -14.08 10.85 4.55
N TRP A 74 -14.26 11.16 3.26
CA TRP A 74 -14.45 12.54 2.79
C TRP A 74 -15.72 13.18 3.33
N GLN A 75 -16.82 12.44 3.40
CA GLN A 75 -18.08 12.97 3.94
C GLN A 75 -17.93 13.30 5.43
N SER A 76 -17.39 12.37 6.21
CA SER A 76 -17.17 12.56 7.64
C SER A 76 -16.22 13.74 7.93
N MET A 77 -15.09 13.82 7.23
CA MET A 77 -14.15 14.95 7.40
C MET A 77 -14.75 16.29 6.96
N ARG A 78 -15.58 16.30 5.91
CA ARG A 78 -16.29 17.51 5.47
C ARG A 78 -17.29 18.00 6.51
N GLU A 79 -17.91 17.10 7.26
CA GLU A 79 -18.86 17.39 8.34
C GLU A 79 -18.16 17.79 9.66
N GLY A 80 -16.83 17.72 9.70
CA GLY A 80 -16.01 18.23 10.80
C GLY A 80 -15.42 17.16 11.71
N SER A 81 -15.63 15.87 11.42
CA SER A 81 -14.97 14.79 12.15
C SER A 81 -13.45 14.86 12.02
N SER A 82 -12.75 14.39 13.05
CA SER A 82 -11.30 14.23 12.98
C SER A 82 -10.91 13.18 11.94
N TYR A 83 -9.66 13.22 11.47
CA TYR A 83 -9.14 12.22 10.54
C TYR A 83 -9.26 10.80 11.09
N ILE A 84 -8.97 10.60 12.38
CA ILE A 84 -9.01 9.29 13.03
C ILE A 84 -10.44 8.72 13.01
N GLU A 85 -11.43 9.50 13.41
CA GLU A 85 -12.84 9.07 13.40
C GLU A 85 -13.33 8.73 11.98
N ALA A 86 -12.99 9.59 11.00
CA ALA A 86 -13.39 9.38 9.62
C ALA A 86 -12.73 8.13 9.02
N PHE A 87 -11.45 7.90 9.34
CA PHE A 87 -10.68 6.74 8.91
C PHE A 87 -11.22 5.44 9.51
N ASP A 88 -11.55 5.44 10.81
CA ASP A 88 -12.13 4.28 11.47
C ASP A 88 -13.49 3.90 10.87
N ALA A 89 -14.37 4.88 10.67
CA ALA A 89 -15.67 4.68 10.04
C ALA A 89 -15.57 4.14 8.59
N ALA A 90 -14.64 4.69 7.80
CA ALA A 90 -14.37 4.22 6.46
C ALA A 90 -13.79 2.80 6.46
N GLY A 91 -12.92 2.48 7.42
CA GLY A 91 -12.39 1.15 7.63
C GLY A 91 -13.46 0.11 8.00
N GLU A 92 -14.42 0.47 8.85
CA GLU A 92 -15.56 -0.40 9.18
C GLU A 92 -16.42 -0.70 7.95
N LYS A 93 -16.70 0.34 7.15
CA LYS A 93 -17.42 0.23 5.89
C LYS A 93 -16.72 -0.74 4.93
N GLU A 94 -15.42 -0.56 4.71
CA GLU A 94 -14.62 -1.40 3.84
C GLU A 94 -14.57 -2.86 4.33
N ARG A 95 -14.34 -3.08 5.63
CA ARG A 95 -14.35 -4.43 6.24
C ARG A 95 -15.69 -5.14 6.00
N SER A 96 -16.81 -4.43 6.16
CA SER A 96 -18.15 -4.98 5.90
C SER A 96 -18.31 -5.42 4.44
N GLU A 97 -17.80 -4.63 3.49
CA GLU A 97 -17.89 -4.93 2.07
C GLU A 97 -16.99 -6.09 1.64
N ARG A 98 -15.76 -6.14 2.17
CA ARG A 98 -14.84 -7.26 1.98
C ARG A 98 -15.40 -8.58 2.53
N PHE A 99 -16.06 -8.52 3.69
CA PHE A 99 -16.79 -9.67 4.25
C PHE A 99 -17.87 -10.16 3.29
N LYS A 100 -18.72 -9.25 2.77
CA LYS A 100 -19.79 -9.57 1.80
C LYS A 100 -19.24 -10.11 0.48
N ALA A 101 -18.05 -9.66 0.05
CA ALA A 101 -17.39 -10.16 -1.16
C ALA A 101 -16.90 -11.62 -1.02
N GLY A 102 -16.91 -12.19 0.19
CA GLY A 102 -16.58 -13.58 0.43
C GLY A 102 -15.09 -13.91 0.34
N ASP A 103 -14.21 -12.91 0.37
CA ASP A 103 -12.76 -13.13 0.28
C ASP A 103 -12.22 -13.97 1.45
N LEU A 104 -12.77 -13.79 2.65
CA LEU A 104 -12.46 -14.61 3.82
C LEU A 104 -12.74 -16.09 3.57
N LYS A 105 -13.83 -16.44 2.88
CA LYS A 105 -14.16 -17.84 2.57
C LYS A 105 -13.11 -18.52 1.69
N LYS A 106 -12.34 -17.74 0.91
CA LYS A 106 -11.27 -18.26 0.04
C LYS A 106 -10.04 -18.66 0.85
N VAL A 107 -9.76 -17.95 1.94
CA VAL A 107 -8.53 -18.11 2.72
C VAL A 107 -8.71 -18.81 4.06
N CYS A 108 -9.90 -18.76 4.66
CA CYS A 108 -10.13 -19.41 5.94
C CYS A 108 -10.23 -20.94 5.82
N GLY A 109 -9.74 -21.63 6.85
CA GLY A 109 -9.93 -23.07 7.06
C GLY A 109 -11.26 -23.39 7.74
N LYS A 110 -11.43 -24.66 8.13
CA LYS A 110 -12.62 -25.14 8.87
C LYS A 110 -12.78 -24.48 10.25
N ASP A 111 -11.70 -23.98 10.82
CA ASP A 111 -11.64 -23.28 12.10
C ASP A 111 -11.86 -21.75 11.97
N ASN A 112 -12.27 -21.28 10.78
CA ASN A 112 -12.41 -19.87 10.43
C ASN A 112 -11.11 -19.04 10.55
N ARG A 113 -9.95 -19.66 10.69
CA ARG A 113 -8.67 -18.94 10.73
C ARG A 113 -8.10 -18.79 9.32
N PRO A 114 -7.58 -17.61 8.94
CA PRO A 114 -6.94 -17.43 7.64
C PRO A 114 -5.69 -18.30 7.50
N ASP A 115 -5.60 -19.06 6.40
CA ASP A 115 -4.40 -19.81 6.05
C ASP A 115 -3.45 -18.92 5.23
N ILE A 116 -2.34 -18.52 5.86
CA ILE A 116 -1.29 -17.70 5.25
C ILE A 116 -0.76 -18.30 3.94
N LYS A 117 -0.73 -19.64 3.81
CA LYS A 117 -0.23 -20.28 2.59
C LYS A 117 -1.08 -19.92 1.37
N LYS A 118 -2.38 -19.69 1.56
CA LYS A 118 -3.30 -19.29 0.48
C LYS A 118 -3.13 -17.84 0.04
N MET A 119 -2.39 -17.03 0.80
CA MET A 119 -2.11 -15.64 0.45
C MET A 119 -0.81 -15.48 -0.33
N ARG A 120 0.12 -16.45 -0.23
CA ARG A 120 1.36 -16.43 -1.00
C ARG A 120 1.06 -16.68 -2.47
N TYR A 121 1.45 -15.74 -3.30
CA TYR A 121 1.29 -15.86 -4.74
C TYR A 121 2.57 -16.41 -5.38
N ARG A 122 3.73 -15.79 -5.10
CA ARG A 122 5.01 -16.20 -5.69
C ARG A 122 6.19 -15.76 -4.83
N LEU A 123 7.16 -16.65 -4.59
CA LEU A 123 8.45 -16.23 -4.02
C LEU A 123 9.20 -15.45 -5.10
N LEU A 124 9.55 -14.20 -4.81
CA LEU A 124 10.30 -13.35 -5.73
C LEU A 124 11.80 -13.51 -5.53
N TYR A 125 12.24 -13.43 -4.27
CA TYR A 125 13.66 -13.44 -3.93
C TYR A 125 13.89 -14.09 -2.57
N LYS A 126 15.11 -14.61 -2.40
CA LYS A 126 15.69 -14.97 -1.11
C LYS A 126 17.00 -14.21 -0.98
N THR A 127 17.10 -13.33 0.00
CA THR A 127 18.33 -12.56 0.25
C THR A 127 19.42 -13.47 0.82
N ASP A 128 20.69 -13.09 0.71
CA ASP A 128 21.81 -13.77 1.39
C ASP A 128 21.58 -13.92 2.90
N GLY A 129 20.95 -12.93 3.53
CA GLY A 129 20.58 -12.93 4.96
C GLY A 129 19.39 -13.85 5.32
N GLY A 130 18.90 -14.67 4.39
CA GLY A 130 17.82 -15.63 4.62
C GLY A 130 16.40 -15.04 4.67
N ILE A 131 16.22 -13.77 4.30
CA ILE A 131 14.89 -13.13 4.19
C ILE A 131 14.20 -13.61 2.91
N LEU A 132 12.95 -14.04 3.02
CA LEU A 132 12.12 -14.45 1.89
C LEU A 132 11.17 -13.32 1.47
N ILE A 133 11.24 -12.91 0.22
CA ILE A 133 10.40 -11.85 -0.34
C ILE A 133 9.31 -12.50 -1.17
N TRP A 134 8.07 -12.40 -0.69
CA TRP A 134 6.90 -12.98 -1.34
C TRP A 134 6.07 -11.90 -2.00
N LEU A 135 5.66 -12.14 -3.23
CA LEU A 135 4.47 -11.51 -3.78
C LEU A 135 3.26 -12.22 -3.17
N VAL A 136 2.30 -11.47 -2.64
CA VAL A 136 1.10 -12.00 -1.99
C VAL A 136 -0.16 -11.42 -2.61
N TYR A 137 -1.27 -12.12 -2.47
CA TYR A 137 -2.59 -11.61 -2.83
C TYR A 137 -3.02 -10.50 -1.85
N GLY A 138 -2.64 -9.25 -2.10
CA GLY A 138 -2.86 -8.13 -1.18
C GLY A 138 -4.32 -7.94 -0.82
N ARG A 139 -5.23 -8.12 -1.79
CA ARG A 139 -6.68 -8.18 -1.56
C ARG A 139 -7.07 -9.13 -0.43
N LEU A 140 -6.50 -10.33 -0.44
CA LEU A 140 -6.81 -11.36 0.55
C LEU A 140 -6.17 -11.03 1.91
N VAL A 141 -4.98 -10.44 1.91
CA VAL A 141 -4.33 -9.92 3.14
C VAL A 141 -5.20 -8.83 3.77
N ARG A 142 -5.68 -7.86 2.99
CA ARG A 142 -6.59 -6.80 3.45
C ARG A 142 -7.90 -7.33 4.00
N SER A 143 -8.50 -8.29 3.29
CA SER A 143 -9.76 -8.89 3.71
C SER A 143 -9.63 -9.78 4.95
N ALA A 144 -8.44 -10.33 5.23
CA ALA A 144 -8.24 -11.28 6.32
C ALA A 144 -7.58 -10.71 7.57
N PHE A 145 -6.71 -9.72 7.41
CA PHE A 145 -5.83 -9.26 8.49
C PHE A 145 -5.87 -7.76 8.68
N ASN A 146 -5.51 -6.99 7.66
CA ASN A 146 -5.37 -5.54 7.82
C ASN A 146 -5.62 -4.80 6.51
N ILE A 147 -6.68 -4.00 6.47
CA ILE A 147 -7.07 -3.18 5.31
C ILE A 147 -5.99 -2.16 4.92
N ASP A 148 -5.10 -1.80 5.84
CA ASP A 148 -4.01 -0.83 5.62
C ASP A 148 -2.75 -1.45 5.01
N PHE A 149 -2.75 -2.77 4.77
CA PHE A 149 -1.71 -3.39 3.95
C PHE A 149 -1.88 -2.91 2.51
N THR A 150 -1.08 -1.95 2.07
CA THR A 150 -1.31 -1.17 0.82
C THR A 150 -0.29 -1.44 -0.28
N GLN A 151 0.98 -1.64 0.09
CA GLN A 151 2.08 -1.88 -0.86
C GLN A 151 2.96 -3.07 -0.46
N GLY A 152 3.31 -3.14 0.82
CA GLY A 152 4.14 -4.20 1.39
C GLY A 152 4.11 -4.19 2.91
N GLY A 153 4.89 -5.09 3.50
CA GLY A 153 5.04 -5.20 4.94
C GLY A 153 5.96 -6.35 5.34
N HIS A 154 6.39 -6.36 6.59
CA HIS A 154 7.29 -7.40 7.10
C HIS A 154 6.96 -7.88 8.52
N ASP A 155 7.58 -8.99 8.90
CA ASP A 155 7.41 -9.73 10.17
C ASP A 155 7.70 -8.98 11.47
N LEU A 156 8.25 -7.76 11.40
CA LEU A 156 8.51 -6.93 12.59
C LEU A 156 7.45 -5.83 12.77
N VAL A 157 6.57 -5.65 11.79
CA VAL A 157 5.43 -4.71 11.83
C VAL A 157 4.12 -5.48 11.92
N TYR A 158 4.02 -6.59 11.20
CA TYR A 158 2.80 -7.38 11.11
C TYR A 158 2.99 -8.79 11.68
N ASP A 159 2.26 -9.11 12.74
CA ASP A 159 2.31 -10.42 13.40
C ASP A 159 1.84 -11.58 12.50
N PHE A 160 1.01 -11.29 11.49
CA PHE A 160 0.55 -12.26 10.51
C PHE A 160 1.59 -12.57 9.43
N VAL A 161 2.66 -11.77 9.31
CA VAL A 161 3.75 -12.02 8.37
C VAL A 161 4.75 -12.98 9.03
N PRO A 162 5.02 -14.16 8.44
CA PRO A 162 5.92 -15.13 9.06
C PRO A 162 7.33 -14.57 9.25
N ARG A 163 8.01 -14.98 10.33
CA ARG A 163 9.39 -14.57 10.61
C ARG A 163 10.31 -14.69 9.38
N ASN A 164 11.18 -13.71 9.20
CA ASN A 164 12.07 -13.56 8.05
C ASN A 164 11.36 -13.49 6.70
N ASN A 165 10.11 -12.99 6.66
CA ASN A 165 9.41 -12.72 5.40
C ASN A 165 9.17 -11.22 5.22
N VAL A 166 9.26 -10.79 3.97
CA VAL A 166 8.75 -9.51 3.48
C VAL A 166 7.69 -9.82 2.44
N TRP A 167 6.53 -9.20 2.53
CA TRP A 167 5.42 -9.38 1.61
C TRP A 167 5.24 -8.12 0.77
N LEU A 168 5.03 -8.31 -0.53
CA LEU A 168 4.66 -7.25 -1.47
C LEU A 168 3.26 -7.54 -2.02
N ASP A 169 2.44 -6.52 -2.14
CA ASP A 169 1.14 -6.62 -2.78
C ASP A 169 1.30 -6.91 -4.28
N ASN A 170 0.61 -7.96 -4.76
CA ASN A 170 0.56 -8.32 -6.17
C ASN A 170 -0.11 -7.25 -7.05
N ASP A 171 -0.92 -6.38 -6.46
CA ASP A 171 -1.57 -5.27 -7.15
C ASP A 171 -0.61 -4.13 -7.51
N VAL A 172 0.57 -4.10 -6.90
CA VAL A 172 1.58 -3.12 -7.27
C VAL A 172 2.24 -3.49 -8.62
N LEU A 173 2.33 -2.48 -9.49
CA LEU A 173 3.00 -2.56 -10.79
C LEU A 173 4.44 -3.06 -10.64
N ILE A 174 4.89 -3.90 -11.58
CA ILE A 174 6.22 -4.53 -11.54
C ILE A 174 7.33 -3.48 -11.39
N LYS A 175 7.22 -2.33 -12.06
CA LYS A 175 8.19 -1.22 -12.00
C LYS A 175 8.34 -0.58 -10.62
N GLU A 176 7.33 -0.68 -9.76
CA GLU A 176 7.33 -0.09 -8.42
C GLU A 176 7.93 -1.03 -7.36
N ARG A 177 7.93 -2.34 -7.64
CA ARG A 177 8.34 -3.37 -6.67
C ARG A 177 9.77 -3.18 -6.15
N PRO A 178 10.78 -2.80 -6.95
CA PRO A 178 12.13 -2.56 -6.44
C PRO A 178 12.19 -1.46 -5.37
N TYR A 179 11.41 -0.39 -5.51
CA TYR A 179 11.36 0.70 -4.53
C TYR A 179 10.72 0.25 -3.22
N ILE A 180 9.61 -0.48 -3.32
CA ILE A 180 8.93 -1.02 -2.13
C ILE A 180 9.81 -2.08 -1.45
N MET A 181 10.48 -2.95 -2.21
CA MET A 181 11.45 -3.89 -1.63
C MET A 181 12.56 -3.16 -0.86
N LEU A 182 13.10 -2.08 -1.43
CA LEU A 182 14.10 -1.27 -0.74
C LEU A 182 13.53 -0.69 0.56
N HIS A 183 12.32 -0.11 0.52
CA HIS A 183 11.66 0.43 1.71
C HIS A 183 11.50 -0.63 2.80
N GLU A 184 10.82 -1.73 2.49
CA GLU A 184 10.50 -2.79 3.45
C GLU A 184 11.75 -3.44 4.05
N LEU A 185 12.76 -3.74 3.23
CA LEU A 185 14.00 -4.37 3.72
C LEU A 185 14.82 -3.40 4.56
N TYR A 186 14.89 -2.13 4.16
CA TYR A 186 15.64 -1.12 4.90
C TYR A 186 14.97 -0.81 6.24
N GLU A 187 13.65 -0.63 6.27
CA GLU A 187 12.84 -0.48 7.48
C GLU A 187 13.05 -1.65 8.43
N ARG A 188 12.86 -2.88 7.94
CA ARG A 188 13.10 -4.11 8.69
C ARG A 188 14.50 -4.19 9.27
N SER A 189 15.52 -3.82 8.49
CA SER A 189 16.91 -3.83 8.93
C SER A 189 17.15 -2.87 10.11
N LEU A 190 16.47 -1.71 10.12
CA LEU A 190 16.57 -0.72 11.19
C LEU A 190 15.84 -1.21 12.44
N MET A 191 14.61 -1.74 12.28
CA MET A 191 13.85 -2.29 13.39
C MET A 191 14.58 -3.47 14.04
N LYS A 192 15.20 -4.35 13.25
CA LYS A 192 16.04 -5.44 13.77
C LYS A 192 17.25 -4.94 14.57
N ARG A 193 17.71 -3.71 14.32
CA ARG A 193 18.78 -3.01 15.08
C ARG A 193 18.25 -2.21 16.28
N GLY A 194 16.97 -2.35 16.62
CA GLY A 194 16.36 -1.70 17.79
C GLY A 194 15.77 -0.30 17.52
N PHE A 195 15.61 0.09 16.26
CA PHE A 195 14.87 1.31 15.94
C PHE A 195 13.37 1.07 16.15
N ASP A 196 12.66 2.04 16.71
CA ASP A 196 11.20 2.04 16.68
C ASP A 196 10.67 2.16 15.24
N TYR A 197 9.43 1.75 15.05
CA TYR A 197 8.77 1.78 13.76
C TYR A 197 8.74 3.20 13.14
N PRO A 198 8.29 4.26 13.84
CA PRO A 198 8.23 5.60 13.23
C PRO A 198 9.58 6.13 12.72
N LYS A 199 10.67 5.83 13.43
CA LYS A 199 12.02 6.25 13.04
C LYS A 199 12.57 5.39 11.90
N ALA A 200 12.32 4.09 11.93
CA ALA A 200 12.69 3.17 10.84
C ALA A 200 11.96 3.55 9.54
N HIS A 201 10.64 3.71 9.62
CA HIS A 201 9.77 4.07 8.51
C HIS A 201 10.19 5.38 7.85
N ARG A 202 10.36 6.46 8.62
CA ARG A 202 10.81 7.75 8.09
C ARG A 202 12.14 7.66 7.32
N ARG A 203 13.06 6.81 7.78
CA ARG A 203 14.36 6.59 7.11
C ARG A 203 14.20 5.74 5.84
N ALA A 204 13.32 4.75 5.86
CA ALA A 204 12.95 3.94 4.72
C ALA A 204 12.30 4.79 3.61
N SER A 205 11.30 5.61 3.94
CA SER A 205 10.67 6.51 2.96
C SER A 205 11.70 7.49 2.37
N LYS A 206 12.67 7.96 3.18
CA LYS A 206 13.75 8.84 2.70
C LYS A 206 14.67 8.15 1.69
N ILE A 207 15.13 6.93 1.97
CA ILE A 207 16.01 6.21 1.04
C ILE A 207 15.26 5.79 -0.22
N GLU A 208 13.98 5.41 -0.10
CA GLU A 208 13.11 5.13 -1.25
C GLU A 208 13.00 6.35 -2.15
N TRP A 209 12.66 7.51 -1.59
CA TRP A 209 12.57 8.76 -2.36
C TRP A 209 13.86 9.08 -3.10
N GLN A 210 15.01 8.92 -2.42
CA GLN A 210 16.31 9.13 -3.06
C GLN A 210 16.54 8.14 -4.21
N ALA A 211 16.16 6.88 -4.05
CA ALA A 211 16.29 5.86 -5.07
C ALA A 211 15.36 6.11 -6.28
N ARG A 212 14.16 6.67 -6.07
CA ARG A 212 13.25 7.09 -7.15
C ARG A 212 13.86 8.14 -8.08
N HIS A 213 14.80 8.94 -7.57
CA HIS A 213 15.51 9.98 -8.32
C HIS A 213 16.91 9.55 -8.81
N ASP A 214 17.42 8.41 -8.33
CA ASP A 214 18.73 7.88 -8.70
C ASP A 214 18.71 6.35 -8.78
N LYS A 215 18.65 5.83 -10.02
CA LYS A 215 18.64 4.38 -10.29
C LYS A 215 19.90 3.68 -9.79
N ARG A 216 21.05 4.36 -9.77
CA ARG A 216 22.29 3.77 -9.24
C ARG A 216 22.15 3.54 -7.74
N LYS A 217 21.58 4.51 -7.03
CA LYS A 217 21.29 4.40 -5.61
C LYS A 217 20.31 3.28 -5.28
N LEU A 218 19.29 3.06 -6.11
CA LEU A 218 18.40 1.90 -5.97
C LEU A 218 19.20 0.59 -5.99
N LYS A 219 20.02 0.41 -7.03
CA LYS A 219 20.81 -0.81 -7.22
C LYS A 219 21.81 -1.02 -6.08
N GLU A 220 22.58 0.01 -5.72
CA GLU A 220 23.55 -0.04 -4.63
C GLU A 220 22.88 -0.37 -3.29
N SER A 221 21.72 0.23 -3.00
CA SER A 221 21.01 -0.01 -1.74
C SER A 221 20.41 -1.41 -1.66
N LEU A 222 19.86 -1.94 -2.76
CA LEU A 222 19.35 -3.31 -2.81
C LEU A 222 20.47 -4.35 -2.67
N ALA A 223 21.63 -4.11 -3.29
CA ALA A 223 22.80 -4.97 -3.15
C ALA A 223 23.29 -5.06 -1.70
N LEU A 224 23.31 -3.93 -0.97
CA LEU A 224 23.64 -3.92 0.47
C LEU A 224 22.63 -4.70 1.33
N LEU A 225 21.43 -4.92 0.81
CA LEU A 225 20.36 -5.69 1.46
C LEU A 225 20.31 -7.16 0.97
N GLY A 226 21.31 -7.59 0.18
CA GLY A 226 21.42 -8.95 -0.32
C GLY A 226 20.50 -9.26 -1.50
N ILE A 227 20.14 -8.24 -2.29
CA ILE A 227 19.48 -8.41 -3.59
C ILE A 227 20.44 -7.95 -4.68
N TYR A 228 20.87 -8.90 -5.51
CA TYR A 228 21.69 -8.62 -6.69
C TYR A 228 20.83 -8.81 -7.94
N ASP A 229 20.96 -7.88 -8.89
CA ASP A 229 20.39 -8.01 -10.25
C ASP A 229 21.07 -9.15 -11.02
#